data_AF-A0A3N5MYT6-F1
#
_entry.id   AF-A0A3N5MYT6-F1
#
_cell.length_a   1.000
_cell.length_b   1.000
_cell.length_c   1.000
_cell.angle_alpha   90.00
_cell.angle_beta   90.00
_cell.angle_gamma   90.00
#
_symmetry.space_group_name_H-M   'P 1'
#
loop_
_entity.id
_entity.type
_entity.pdbx_description
1 polymer ?
#
loop_
_entity_poly.entity_id
_entity_poly.type
_entity_poly.pdbx_seq_one_letter_code
_entity_poly.pdbx_strand_id
1 'polypeptide(L)'
;MTRDSLLTILILLITVLGGCSVAPSEHAVAGAITDYFKSRHYKVVNLKIEKIEGLPLSEKTYMGTPGYVVDIDSITIEPQTDKDVGIEKSKQLTFSNARVRITQDKANKNVWRVTIISGISVP
;
A
#
# COMPACT_ATOMS: atom_id res chain seq x y z
N MET A 1 38.14 -27.35 -23.73
CA MET A 1 37.04 -26.49 -23.24
C MET A 1 36.14 -27.38 -22.41
N THR A 2 36.33 -27.34 -21.10
CA THR A 2 35.96 -28.38 -20.14
C THR A 2 34.47 -28.33 -19.80
N ARG A 3 33.84 -29.52 -19.78
CA ARG A 3 32.44 -29.77 -19.39
C ARG A 3 32.04 -29.13 -18.05
N ASP A 4 33.03 -28.83 -17.21
CA ASP A 4 32.85 -28.26 -15.88
C ASP A 4 32.40 -26.79 -15.90
N SER A 5 32.70 -26.02 -16.96
CA SER A 5 32.28 -24.61 -17.04
C SER A 5 30.80 -24.41 -17.36
N LEU A 6 30.13 -25.42 -17.93
CA LEU A 6 28.70 -25.36 -18.24
C LEU A 6 27.83 -25.61 -17.00
N LEU A 7 28.32 -26.42 -16.05
CA LEU A 7 27.56 -26.80 -14.86
C LEU A 7 27.48 -25.66 -13.84
N THR A 8 28.54 -24.85 -13.73
CA THR A 8 28.60 -23.70 -12.80
C THR A 8 27.68 -22.56 -13.23
N ILE A 9 27.47 -22.37 -14.53
CA ILE A 9 26.56 -21.34 -15.07
C ILE A 9 25.09 -21.71 -14.81
N LEU A 10 24.76 -23.00 -14.77
CA LEU A 10 23.40 -23.47 -14.54
C LEU A 10 22.94 -23.27 -13.08
N ILE A 11 23.86 -23.40 -12.11
CA ILE A 11 23.56 -23.24 -10.68
C ILE A 11 23.35 -21.76 -10.31
N LEU A 12 24.02 -20.84 -11.01
CA LEU A 12 23.88 -19.39 -10.77
C LEU A 12 22.53 -18.83 -11.25
N LEU A 13 21.85 -19.51 -12.19
CA LEU A 13 20.56 -19.07 -12.73
C LEU A 13 19.37 -19.43 -11.82
N ILE A 14 19.54 -20.37 -10.88
CA ILE A 14 18.44 -20.93 -10.08
C ILE A 14 18.14 -20.07 -8.83
N THR A 15 19.01 -19.14 -8.44
CA THR A 15 18.83 -18.33 -7.22
C THR A 15 17.84 -17.17 -7.35
N VAL A 16 17.23 -16.94 -8.52
CA VAL A 16 16.26 -15.83 -8.74
C VAL A 16 14.79 -16.28 -8.61
N LEU A 17 14.53 -17.56 -8.31
CA LEU A 17 13.17 -18.08 -8.13
C LEU A 17 12.72 -18.14 -6.66
N GLY A 18 13.47 -17.52 -5.75
CA GLY A 18 12.91 -17.14 -4.45
C GLY A 18 11.88 -16.05 -4.70
N GLY A 19 10.60 -16.37 -4.54
CA GLY A 19 9.48 -15.44 -4.73
C GLY A 19 9.56 -14.23 -3.80
N CYS A 20 10.44 -13.29 -4.11
CA CYS A 20 10.42 -11.94 -3.59
C CYS A 20 9.12 -11.34 -4.11
N SER A 21 8.08 -11.29 -3.26
CA SER A 21 6.96 -10.40 -3.53
C SER A 21 7.55 -9.01 -3.63
N VAL A 22 7.68 -8.50 -4.85
CA VAL A 22 8.17 -7.15 -5.11
C VAL A 22 7.26 -6.19 -4.37
N ALA A 23 7.85 -5.20 -3.70
CA ALA A 23 7.09 -4.17 -3.01
C ALA A 23 6.15 -3.46 -3.99
N PRO A 24 4.94 -3.05 -3.55
CA PRO A 24 4.05 -2.29 -4.40
C PRO A 24 4.73 -0.98 -4.82
N SER A 25 4.48 -0.56 -6.05
CA SER A 25 4.89 0.77 -6.49
C SER A 25 4.10 1.84 -5.73
N GLU A 26 4.70 3.01 -5.56
CA GLU A 26 4.04 4.16 -4.94
C GLU A 26 2.72 4.51 -5.64
N HIS A 27 2.65 4.37 -6.97
CA HIS A 27 1.41 4.57 -7.73
C HIS A 27 0.31 3.57 -7.35
N ALA A 28 0.64 2.29 -7.17
CA ALA A 28 -0.33 1.28 -6.75
C ALA A 28 -0.84 1.55 -5.33
N VAL A 29 0.05 1.99 -4.45
CA VAL A 29 -0.29 2.41 -3.08
C VAL A 29 -1.20 3.62 -3.08
N ALA A 30 -0.86 4.67 -3.84
CA ALA A 30 -1.67 5.88 -3.97
C ALA A 30 -3.07 5.58 -4.54
N GLY A 31 -3.16 4.67 -5.51
CA GLY A 31 -4.42 4.18 -6.04
C GLY A 31 -5.28 3.51 -4.97
N ALA A 32 -4.71 2.57 -4.20
CA ALA A 32 -5.42 1.88 -3.12
C ALA A 32 -5.94 2.84 -2.03
N ILE A 33 -5.13 3.84 -1.64
CA ILE A 33 -5.53 4.87 -0.67
C ILE A 33 -6.65 5.74 -1.24
N THR A 34 -6.53 6.15 -2.50
CA THR A 34 -7.55 6.97 -3.18
C THR A 34 -8.88 6.23 -3.28
N ASP A 35 -8.87 4.96 -3.68
CA ASP A 35 -10.07 4.13 -3.76
C ASP A 35 -10.73 3.91 -2.40
N TYR A 36 -9.91 3.75 -1.35
CA TYR A 36 -10.40 3.65 0.03
C TYR A 36 -11.19 4.90 0.44
N PHE A 37 -10.68 6.10 0.18
CA PHE A 37 -11.37 7.35 0.51
C PHE A 37 -12.57 7.62 -0.42
N LYS A 38 -12.43 7.32 -1.71
CA LYS A 38 -13.51 7.46 -2.69
C LYS A 38 -14.74 6.64 -2.31
N SER A 39 -14.54 5.40 -1.84
CA SER A 39 -15.63 4.55 -1.37
C SER A 39 -16.37 5.10 -0.14
N ARG A 40 -15.77 6.07 0.56
CA ARG A 40 -16.32 6.77 1.72
C ARG A 40 -16.78 8.20 1.41
N HIS A 41 -16.97 8.54 0.13
CA HIS A 41 -17.38 9.87 -0.30
C HIS A 41 -16.34 10.98 -0.05
N TYR A 42 -15.05 10.64 0.02
CA TYR A 42 -13.94 11.60 0.07
C TYR A 42 -13.11 11.55 -1.21
N LYS A 43 -12.65 12.71 -1.68
CA LYS A 43 -11.66 12.84 -2.74
C LYS A 43 -10.29 13.10 -2.13
N VAL A 44 -9.28 12.34 -2.53
CA VAL A 44 -7.89 12.65 -2.19
C VAL A 44 -7.41 13.75 -3.14
N VAL A 45 -7.03 14.90 -2.59
CA VAL A 45 -6.57 16.08 -3.32
C VAL A 45 -5.04 16.11 -3.40
N ASN A 46 -4.38 15.77 -2.30
CA ASN A 46 -2.93 15.65 -2.22
C ASN A 46 -2.59 14.42 -1.38
N LEU A 47 -1.54 13.70 -1.78
CA LEU A 47 -1.01 12.56 -1.05
C LEU A 47 0.49 12.55 -1.22
N LYS A 48 1.21 12.67 -0.11
CA LYS A 48 2.66 12.56 -0.06
C LYS A 48 3.04 11.34 0.78
N ILE A 49 3.44 10.29 0.10
CA ILE A 49 3.93 9.07 0.72
C ILE A 49 5.38 9.33 1.16
N GLU A 50 5.69 9.02 2.41
CA GLU A 50 7.05 9.11 2.92
C GLU A 50 7.80 7.80 2.69
N LYS A 51 7.17 6.68 3.06
CA LYS A 51 7.82 5.38 3.08
C LYS A 51 6.84 4.23 2.89
N ILE A 52 7.30 3.17 2.24
CA ILE A 52 6.58 1.90 2.09
C ILE A 52 7.49 0.79 2.62
N GLU A 53 7.03 0.07 3.63
CA GLU A 53 7.77 -1.02 4.26
C GLU A 53 6.94 -2.29 4.35
N GLY A 54 7.59 -3.46 4.31
CA GLY A 54 6.88 -4.71 4.59
C GLY A 54 6.33 -4.72 6.01
N LEU A 55 5.21 -5.42 6.22
CA LEU A 55 4.67 -5.59 7.59
C LEU A 55 5.76 -6.12 8.55
N PRO A 56 5.82 -5.60 9.79
CA PRO A 56 6.73 -6.13 10.79
C PRO A 56 6.41 -7.61 11.05
N LEU A 57 7.42 -8.40 11.41
CA LEU A 57 7.28 -9.86 11.58
C LEU A 57 6.17 -10.24 12.57
N SER A 58 5.96 -9.43 13.61
CA SER A 58 4.89 -9.61 14.61
C SER A 58 3.47 -9.48 14.04
N GLU A 59 3.32 -8.84 12.88
CA GLU A 59 2.04 -8.60 12.22
C GLU A 59 1.86 -9.47 10.96
N LYS A 60 2.86 -10.26 10.59
CA LYS A 60 2.76 -11.16 9.44
C LYS A 60 1.96 -12.40 9.82
N THR A 61 0.95 -12.70 9.02
CA THR A 61 0.23 -13.97 9.10
C THR A 61 1.00 -15.05 8.35
N TYR A 62 1.19 -16.21 8.98
CA TYR A 62 1.78 -17.39 8.32
C TYR A 62 0.94 -17.80 7.10
N MET A 63 1.58 -17.95 5.93
CA MET A 63 0.93 -18.15 4.63
C MET A 63 -0.12 -17.08 4.26
N GLY A 64 -0.02 -15.88 4.86
CA GLY A 64 -0.84 -14.72 4.53
C GLY A 64 -0.48 -14.10 3.18
N THR A 65 -1.33 -13.22 2.67
CA THR A 65 -0.98 -12.40 1.51
C THR A 65 0.08 -11.35 1.88
N PRO A 66 0.94 -10.93 0.94
CA PRO A 66 1.86 -9.83 1.16
C PRO A 66 1.14 -8.59 1.69
N GLY A 67 1.73 -7.96 2.69
CA GLY A 67 1.21 -6.73 3.27
C GLY A 67 2.33 -5.76 3.61
N TYR A 68 1.98 -4.48 3.57
CA TYR A 68 2.90 -3.36 3.72
C TYR A 68 2.31 -2.32 4.67
N VAL A 69 3.19 -1.64 5.39
CA VAL A 69 2.93 -0.41 6.13
C VAL A 69 3.38 0.76 5.26
N VAL A 70 2.54 1.77 5.16
CA VAL A 70 2.78 2.98 4.38
C VAL A 70 2.72 4.15 5.35
N ASP A 71 3.84 4.84 5.49
CA ASP A 71 3.92 6.09 6.23
C ASP A 71 3.63 7.24 5.25
N ILE A 72 2.68 8.09 5.64
CA ILE A 72 2.17 9.22 4.87
C ILE A 72 2.59 10.49 5.59
N ASP A 73 3.47 11.26 4.95
CA ASP A 73 3.90 12.56 5.46
C ASP A 73 2.70 13.52 5.53
N SER A 74 1.93 13.61 4.43
CA SER A 74 0.70 14.38 4.39
C SER A 74 -0.35 13.82 3.43
N ILE A 75 -1.61 13.97 3.79
CA ILE A 75 -2.75 13.69 2.91
C ILE A 75 -3.81 14.77 3.09
N THR A 76 -4.29 15.31 1.97
CA THR A 76 -5.41 16.23 1.93
C THR A 76 -6.59 15.54 1.29
N ILE A 77 -7.72 15.53 1.99
CA ILE A 77 -8.98 14.96 1.52
C ILE A 77 -10.08 16.01 1.51
N GLU A 78 -11.06 15.80 0.64
CA GLU A 78 -12.18 16.71 0.44
C GLU A 78 -13.49 15.91 0.41
N PRO A 79 -14.42 16.13 1.37
CA PRO A 79 -15.72 15.48 1.34
C PRO A 79 -16.49 15.88 0.09
N GLN A 80 -17.05 14.88 -0.59
CA GLN A 80 -17.85 15.05 -1.80
C GLN A 80 -19.35 15.17 -1.50
N THR A 81 -19.76 14.91 -0.26
CA THR A 81 -21.15 14.98 0.22
C THR A 81 -21.23 15.66 1.58
N ASP A 82 -22.30 16.42 1.84
CA ASP A 82 -22.59 17.05 3.14
C ASP A 82 -23.13 16.07 4.22
N LYS A 83 -22.89 14.77 4.05
CA LYS A 83 -23.53 13.72 4.86
C LYS A 83 -22.85 13.47 6.20
N ASP A 84 -21.62 13.93 6.37
CA ASP A 84 -20.81 13.61 7.54
C ASP A 84 -20.92 14.74 8.57
N VAL A 85 -21.39 14.39 9.77
CA VAL A 85 -21.67 15.32 10.86
C VAL A 85 -20.39 16.09 11.21
N GLY A 86 -20.36 17.39 10.88
CA GLY A 86 -19.26 18.29 11.23
C GLY A 86 -18.26 18.58 10.12
N ILE A 87 -18.45 18.09 8.89
CA ILE A 87 -17.61 18.49 7.74
C ILE A 87 -18.47 18.99 6.58
N GLU A 88 -18.29 20.26 6.24
CA GLU A 88 -18.89 20.88 5.05
C GLU A 88 -18.27 20.30 3.77
N LYS A 89 -19.09 20.04 2.76
CA LYS A 89 -18.62 19.64 1.44
C LYS A 89 -17.60 20.65 0.89
N SER A 90 -16.64 20.14 0.12
CA SER A 90 -15.56 20.93 -0.48
C SER A 90 -14.56 21.53 0.52
N LYS A 91 -14.74 21.34 1.84
CA LYS A 91 -13.75 21.74 2.84
C LYS A 91 -12.60 20.74 2.83
N GLN A 92 -11.42 21.20 2.45
CA GLN A 92 -10.22 20.38 2.48
C GLN A 92 -9.75 20.16 3.91
N LEU A 93 -9.46 18.90 4.24
CA LEU A 93 -8.88 18.47 5.50
C LEU A 93 -7.52 17.87 5.23
N THR A 94 -6.49 18.40 5.89
CA THR A 94 -5.12 17.90 5.77
C THR A 94 -4.71 17.21 7.06
N PHE A 95 -4.18 16.00 6.91
CA PHE A 95 -3.63 15.19 7.98
C PHE A 95 -2.15 14.97 7.70
N SER A 96 -1.36 14.86 8.76
CA SER A 96 0.08 14.64 8.68
C SER A 96 0.49 13.46 9.56
N ASN A 97 1.58 12.80 9.20
CA ASN A 97 2.11 11.63 9.92
C ASN A 97 1.07 10.52 10.08
N ALA A 98 0.35 10.22 8.99
CA ALA A 98 -0.63 9.15 8.96
C ALA A 98 0.04 7.83 8.59
N ARG A 99 -0.57 6.72 9.03
CA ARG A 99 -0.07 5.38 8.72
C ARG A 99 -1.19 4.51 8.19
N VAL A 100 -0.92 3.85 7.08
CA VAL A 100 -1.86 2.97 6.38
C VAL A 100 -1.26 1.57 6.28
N ARG A 101 -2.06 0.54 6.56
CA ARG A 101 -1.72 -0.84 6.20
C ARG A 101 -2.45 -1.21 4.93
N ILE A 102 -1.71 -1.80 3.99
CA ILE A 102 -2.26 -2.36 2.77
C ILE A 102 -1.93 -3.84 2.67
N THR A 103 -2.85 -4.62 2.09
CA THR A 103 -2.65 -6.04 1.80
C THR A 103 -2.99 -6.34 0.37
N GLN A 104 -2.23 -7.23 -0.25
CA GLN A 104 -2.53 -7.72 -1.59
C GLN A 104 -3.82 -8.55 -1.56
N ASP A 105 -4.68 -8.33 -2.55
CA ASP A 105 -5.89 -9.11 -2.73
C ASP A 105 -5.57 -10.58 -3.11
N LYS A 106 -6.32 -11.52 -2.54
CA LYS A 106 -6.11 -12.96 -2.75
C LYS A 106 -6.48 -13.41 -4.16
N ALA A 107 -7.54 -12.85 -4.74
CA ALA A 107 -8.07 -13.23 -6.03
C ALA A 107 -7.35 -12.50 -7.18
N ASN A 108 -6.98 -11.24 -6.98
CA ASN A 108 -6.25 -10.45 -7.95
C ASN A 108 -4.97 -9.85 -7.35
N LYS A 109 -3.83 -10.49 -7.60
CA LYS A 109 -2.52 -10.08 -7.08
C LYS A 109 -2.07 -8.67 -7.52
N ASN A 110 -2.74 -8.05 -8.50
CA ASN A 110 -2.44 -6.68 -8.92
C ASN A 110 -3.22 -5.62 -8.11
N VAL A 111 -4.12 -6.05 -7.23
CA VAL A 111 -4.97 -5.17 -6.42
C VAL A 111 -4.47 -5.12 -4.99
N TRP A 112 -4.36 -3.90 -4.46
CA TRP A 112 -4.01 -3.63 -3.07
C TRP A 112 -5.22 -3.04 -2.35
N ARG A 113 -5.46 -3.47 -1.12
CA ARG A 113 -6.56 -2.98 -0.30
C ARG A 113 -6.03 -2.39 1.00
N VAL A 114 -6.53 -1.21 1.35
CA VAL A 114 -6.31 -0.63 2.68
C VAL A 114 -7.10 -1.44 3.70
N THR A 115 -6.40 -1.92 4.73
CA THR A 115 -6.98 -2.70 5.83
C THR A 115 -7.10 -1.89 7.10
N ILE A 116 -6.13 -1.03 7.38
CA ILE A 116 -6.09 -0.18 8.57
C ILE A 116 -5.60 1.20 8.16
N ILE A 117 -6.21 2.23 8.74
CA ILE A 117 -5.79 3.62 8.63
C ILE A 117 -5.70 4.22 10.03
N SER A 118 -4.64 4.99 10.29
CA SER A 118 -4.38 5.63 11.57
C SER A 118 -3.80 7.02 11.35
N GLY A 119 -4.08 7.95 12.27
CA GLY A 119 -3.69 9.36 12.11
C GLY A 119 -4.61 10.17 11.21
N ILE A 120 -5.69 9.58 10.67
CA ILE A 120 -6.71 10.26 9.88
C ILE A 120 -8.06 10.00 10.55
N SER A 121 -8.67 11.07 11.06
CA SER A 121 -10.00 11.01 11.68
C SER A 121 -11.00 11.70 10.77
N VAL A 122 -11.85 10.91 10.16
CA VAL A 122 -13.03 11.36 9.42
C VAL A 122 -14.26 10.69 10.04
N PRO A 123 -15.40 11.41 10.19
CA PRO A 123 -16.66 10.86 10.66
C PRO A 123 -17.18 9.71 9.80
#